data_AF-A0A9D2DDP8-F1
#
_entry.id   AF-A0A9D2DDP8-F1
#
_cell.length_a   1.000
_cell.length_b   1.000
_cell.length_c   1.000
_cell.angle_alpha   90.00
_cell.angle_beta   90.00
_cell.angle_gamma   90.00
#
_symmetry.space_group_name_H-M   'P 1'
#
loop_
_entity.id
_entity.type
_entity.pdbx_description
1 polymer ?
#
loop_
_entity_poly.entity_id
_entity_poly.type
_entity_poly.pdbx_seq_one_letter_code
_entity_poly.pdbx_strand_id
1 'polypeptide(L)'
;MKSLARRMLLSILLPVLLTACVAGRTMTASTDLQQTDSVIVRETLRDTVVSIAADSSLVRALIECDSTGRAYLRQLEEYRAGARLPPPELSIDTNNVLTATAAIDSMEIYLTLKDRYREDTSIHREVVTQVVEVNHLTWWQTLWIRLGQILTVAGVAVGGFRLFKLVKRT
;
A
#
# COMPACT_ATOMS: atom_id res chain seq x y z
N MET A 1 -27.07 -71.80 -21.91
CA MET A 1 -25.85 -71.48 -21.13
C MET A 1 -25.36 -70.03 -21.33
N LYS A 2 -25.35 -69.48 -22.56
CA LYS A 2 -24.86 -68.11 -22.84
C LYS A 2 -25.65 -66.97 -22.14
N SER A 3 -26.96 -67.10 -21.96
CA SER A 3 -27.81 -66.06 -21.33
C SER A 3 -27.66 -65.96 -19.80
N LEU A 4 -27.37 -67.09 -19.13
CA LEU A 4 -27.24 -67.15 -17.67
C LEU A 4 -25.88 -66.63 -17.19
N ALA A 5 -24.81 -66.97 -17.93
CA ALA A 5 -23.47 -66.41 -17.72
C ALA A 5 -23.44 -64.89 -17.98
N ARG A 6 -24.15 -64.41 -19.00
CA ARG A 6 -24.25 -62.96 -19.31
C ARG A 6 -24.97 -62.17 -18.21
N ARG A 7 -26.03 -62.72 -17.60
CA ARG A 7 -26.75 -62.09 -16.48
C ARG A 7 -25.89 -62.00 -15.21
N MET A 8 -25.11 -63.04 -14.92
CA MET A 8 -24.17 -63.08 -13.79
C MET A 8 -22.98 -62.13 -13.97
N LEU A 9 -22.45 -62.02 -15.20
CA LEU A 9 -21.39 -61.06 -15.50
C LEU A 9 -21.90 -59.62 -15.35
N LEU A 10 -23.12 -59.34 -15.81
CA LEU A 10 -23.76 -58.02 -15.69
C LEU A 10 -23.98 -57.62 -14.21
N SER A 11 -24.36 -58.57 -13.34
CA SER A 11 -24.55 -58.30 -11.91
C SER A 11 -23.26 -57.98 -11.15
N ILE A 12 -22.10 -58.41 -11.65
CA ILE A 12 -20.80 -58.12 -11.05
C ILE A 12 -20.21 -56.84 -11.65
N LEU A 13 -20.40 -56.58 -12.94
CA LEU A 13 -19.84 -55.41 -13.62
C LEU A 13 -20.51 -54.10 -13.19
N LEU A 14 -21.83 -54.10 -12.98
CA LEU A 14 -22.62 -52.92 -12.66
C LEU A 14 -22.21 -52.21 -11.35
N PRO A 15 -22.01 -52.90 -10.21
CA PRO A 15 -21.58 -52.23 -8.97
C PRO A 15 -20.13 -51.70 -9.04
N VAL A 16 -19.26 -52.32 -9.84
CA VAL A 16 -17.85 -51.88 -9.99
C VAL A 16 -17.78 -50.52 -10.72
N LEU A 17 -18.58 -50.35 -11.78
CA LEU A 17 -18.64 -49.10 -12.55
C LEU A 17 -19.12 -47.89 -11.71
N LEU A 18 -20.00 -48.12 -10.73
CA LEU A 18 -20.54 -47.04 -9.87
C LEU A 18 -19.53 -46.54 -8.82
N THR A 19 -18.47 -47.31 -8.51
CA THR A 19 -17.42 -46.88 -7.57
C THR A 19 -16.32 -46.03 -8.21
N ALA A 20 -16.33 -45.87 -9.54
CA ALA A 20 -15.33 -45.08 -10.27
C ALA A 20 -15.63 -43.56 -10.28
N CYS A 21 -16.75 -43.12 -9.71
CA CYS A 21 -17.02 -41.69 -9.50
C CYS A 21 -16.16 -41.15 -8.34
N VAL A 22 -14.95 -40.71 -8.68
CA VAL A 22 -14.04 -39.99 -7.77
C VAL A 22 -14.68 -38.64 -7.43
N ALA A 23 -15.05 -38.46 -6.14
CA ALA A 23 -15.49 -37.18 -5.62
C ALA A 23 -14.38 -36.13 -5.83
N GLY A 24 -14.77 -34.97 -6.35
CA GLY A 24 -13.88 -33.90 -6.77
C GLY A 24 -12.87 -33.48 -5.70
N ARG A 25 -11.64 -33.21 -6.15
CA ARG A 25 -10.48 -32.80 -5.35
C ARG A 25 -10.84 -31.69 -4.36
N THR A 26 -10.45 -31.88 -3.10
CA THR A 26 -10.45 -30.84 -2.06
C THR A 26 -9.52 -29.71 -2.50
N MET A 27 -10.04 -28.50 -2.65
CA MET A 27 -9.21 -27.31 -2.88
C MET A 27 -8.56 -26.90 -1.56
N THR A 28 -7.25 -27.10 -1.44
CA THR A 28 -6.43 -26.45 -0.42
C THR A 28 -6.28 -24.98 -0.80
N ALA A 29 -6.91 -24.08 -0.06
CA ALA A 29 -6.71 -22.64 -0.20
C ALA A 29 -5.29 -22.27 0.25
N SER A 30 -4.48 -21.77 -0.67
CA SER A 30 -3.17 -21.17 -0.36
C SER A 30 -3.37 -19.89 0.44
N THR A 31 -2.76 -19.81 1.61
CA THR A 31 -2.73 -18.62 2.47
C THR A 31 -1.83 -17.58 1.80
N ASP A 32 -2.42 -16.58 1.15
CA ASP A 32 -1.69 -15.42 0.64
C ASP A 32 -1.56 -14.39 1.78
N LEU A 33 -0.36 -14.23 2.31
CA LEU A 33 -0.07 -13.25 3.37
C LEU A 33 0.00 -11.86 2.73
N GLN A 34 -1.14 -11.18 2.66
CA GLN A 34 -1.19 -9.81 2.16
C GLN A 34 -0.65 -8.85 3.22
N GLN A 35 0.66 -8.59 3.21
CA GLN A 35 1.28 -7.55 4.03
C GLN A 35 0.81 -6.18 3.53
N THR A 36 0.03 -5.46 4.34
CA THR A 36 -0.40 -4.08 4.03
C THR A 36 0.42 -3.13 4.88
N ASP A 37 1.43 -2.49 4.29
CA ASP A 37 2.20 -1.44 4.96
C ASP A 37 1.44 -0.11 4.87
N SER A 38 1.07 0.47 6.02
CA SER A 38 0.42 1.79 6.10
C SER A 38 1.41 2.84 6.61
N VAL A 39 1.85 3.75 5.73
CA VAL A 39 2.72 4.88 6.11
C VAL A 39 1.85 6.02 6.66
N ILE A 40 2.05 6.40 7.92
CA ILE A 40 1.36 7.53 8.55
C ILE A 40 2.27 8.75 8.47
N VAL A 41 1.89 9.75 7.67
CA VAL A 41 2.64 11.01 7.53
C VAL A 41 2.07 12.05 8.47
N ARG A 42 2.88 12.54 9.42
CA ARG A 42 2.50 13.61 10.35
C ARG A 42 3.25 14.88 10.01
N GLU A 43 2.50 15.96 9.76
CA GLU A 43 3.07 17.30 9.55
C GLU A 43 2.99 18.09 10.86
N THR A 44 4.09 18.72 11.27
CA THR A 44 4.11 19.59 12.46
C THR A 44 4.71 20.94 12.11
N LEU A 45 3.98 22.02 12.36
CA LEU A 45 4.46 23.39 12.28
C LEU A 45 5.14 23.77 13.61
N ARG A 46 6.34 24.34 13.55
CA ARG A 46 7.05 24.84 14.74
C ARG A 46 7.30 26.35 14.62
N ASP A 47 6.82 27.09 15.61
CA ASP A 47 7.12 28.50 15.77
C ASP A 47 8.38 28.64 16.63
N THR A 48 9.53 28.84 15.99
CA THR A 48 10.79 29.16 16.67
C THR A 48 11.04 30.66 16.59
N VAL A 49 11.37 31.29 17.72
CA VAL A 49 11.80 32.69 17.73
C VAL A 49 13.23 32.76 17.20
N VAL A 50 13.40 33.25 15.97
CA VAL A 50 14.72 33.47 15.37
C VAL A 50 15.26 34.81 15.88
N SER A 51 16.37 34.77 16.63
CA SER A 51 17.10 35.99 17.00
C SER A 51 17.89 36.48 15.79
N ILE A 52 17.50 37.64 15.25
CA ILE A 52 18.19 38.27 14.12
C ILE A 52 19.20 39.28 14.67
N ALA A 53 20.46 39.14 14.27
CA ALA A 53 21.49 40.13 14.56
C ALA A 53 21.14 41.47 13.89
N ALA A 54 21.47 42.58 14.56
CA ALA A 54 21.30 43.90 13.98
C ALA A 54 22.11 44.02 12.68
N ASP A 55 21.50 44.64 11.66
CA ASP A 55 22.12 44.87 10.35
C ASP A 55 21.94 46.33 9.94
N SER A 56 22.89 46.88 9.18
CA SER A 56 22.90 48.27 8.76
C SER A 56 23.45 48.42 7.35
N SER A 57 22.76 49.18 6.50
CA SER A 57 23.26 49.65 5.21
C SER A 57 23.56 51.16 5.27
N LEU A 58 24.46 51.64 4.41
CA LEU A 58 24.93 53.02 4.43
C LEU A 58 24.98 53.59 3.01
N VAL A 59 24.58 54.86 2.92
CA VAL A 59 24.70 55.68 1.72
C VAL A 59 25.25 57.04 2.13
N ARG A 60 26.28 57.52 1.44
CA ARG A 60 26.82 58.86 1.62
C ARG A 60 27.02 59.49 0.24
N ALA A 61 26.36 60.62 0.02
CA ALA A 61 26.35 61.32 -1.26
C ALA A 61 26.38 62.83 -1.03
N LEU A 62 27.04 63.53 -1.96
CA LEU A 62 27.01 64.98 -2.08
C LEU A 62 25.84 65.38 -2.99
N ILE A 63 24.99 66.27 -2.48
CA ILE A 63 23.86 66.84 -3.20
C ILE A 63 24.17 68.30 -3.49
N GLU A 64 24.01 68.71 -4.74
CA GLU A 64 24.18 70.11 -5.18
C GLU A 64 22.90 70.61 -5.84
N CYS A 65 22.72 71.93 -5.86
CA CYS A 65 21.64 72.57 -6.60
C CYS A 65 22.18 73.17 -7.89
N ASP A 66 21.43 73.03 -8.98
CA ASP A 66 21.73 73.71 -10.23
C ASP A 66 21.35 75.20 -10.18
N SER A 67 21.64 75.93 -11.27
CA SER A 67 21.30 77.35 -11.40
C SER A 67 19.79 77.64 -11.41
N THR A 68 18.94 76.63 -11.60
CA THR A 68 17.47 76.72 -11.53
C THR A 68 16.92 76.33 -10.16
N GLY A 69 17.80 76.00 -9.20
CA GLY A 69 17.45 75.58 -7.86
C GLY A 69 17.02 74.12 -7.75
N ARG A 70 17.27 73.28 -8.77
CA ARG A 70 16.96 71.84 -8.73
C ARG A 70 18.10 71.08 -8.06
N ALA A 71 17.76 70.25 -7.08
CA ALA A 71 18.72 69.40 -6.39
C ALA A 71 19.04 68.17 -7.25
N TYR A 72 20.32 67.82 -7.34
CA TYR A 72 20.79 66.62 -8.02
C TYR A 72 21.97 65.99 -7.26
N LEU A 73 22.16 64.70 -7.48
CA LEU A 73 23.27 63.96 -6.87
C LEU A 73 24.56 64.30 -7.62
N ARG A 74 25.50 64.95 -6.94
CA ARG A 74 26.79 65.36 -7.52
C ARG A 74 27.81 64.23 -7.52
N GLN A 75 27.89 63.52 -6.39
CA GLN A 75 28.85 62.44 -6.18
C GLN A 75 28.34 61.46 -5.13
N LEU A 76 28.57 60.17 -5.38
CA LEU A 76 28.38 59.11 -4.41
C LEU A 76 29.73 58.83 -3.73
N GLU A 77 29.83 59.08 -2.42
CA GLU A 77 31.06 58.86 -1.66
C GLU A 77 31.14 57.43 -1.11
N GLU A 78 30.03 56.93 -0.58
CA GLU A 78 30.00 55.65 0.08
C GLU A 78 28.67 54.94 -0.16
N TYR A 79 28.75 53.67 -0.56
CA TYR A 79 27.59 52.86 -0.92
C TYR A 79 27.82 51.45 -0.39
N ARG A 80 27.20 51.12 0.74
CA ARG A 80 27.48 49.89 1.47
C ARG A 80 26.19 49.15 1.80
N ALA A 81 26.14 47.88 1.38
CA ALA A 81 25.12 46.94 1.79
C ALA A 81 25.38 46.45 3.23
N GLY A 82 24.31 46.17 3.97
CA GLY A 82 24.36 45.33 5.15
C GLY A 82 24.51 43.85 4.76
N ALA A 83 24.51 42.97 5.76
CA ALA A 83 24.56 41.52 5.54
C ALA A 83 23.28 40.99 4.85
N ARG A 84 22.15 41.64 5.10
CA ARG A 84 20.81 41.28 4.60
C ARG A 84 20.11 42.50 3.99
N LEU A 85 20.36 43.69 4.53
CA LEU A 85 19.77 44.94 4.05
C LEU A 85 20.53 45.45 2.82
N PRO A 86 19.87 45.60 1.66
CA PRO A 86 20.51 46.19 0.49
C PRO A 86 20.90 47.66 0.77
N PRO A 87 21.84 48.21 -0.01
CA PRO A 87 22.16 49.62 0.08
C PRO A 87 20.94 50.45 -0.35
N PRO A 88 20.68 51.61 0.28
CA PRO A 88 19.48 52.39 -0.01
C PRO A 88 19.42 52.83 -1.47
N GLU A 89 18.23 52.73 -2.07
CA GLU A 89 17.92 53.35 -3.33
C GLU A 89 17.66 54.84 -3.11
N LEU A 90 18.29 55.67 -3.93
CA LEU A 90 18.23 57.12 -3.85
C LEU A 90 17.39 57.68 -5.00
N SER A 91 16.33 58.42 -4.67
CA SER A 91 15.58 59.21 -5.64
C SER A 91 15.50 60.66 -5.21
N ILE A 92 15.58 61.58 -6.17
CA ILE A 92 15.30 63.01 -5.96
C ILE A 92 14.10 63.36 -6.84
N ASP A 93 12.99 63.72 -6.21
CA ASP A 93 11.77 64.09 -6.91
C ASP A 93 11.89 65.47 -7.55
N THR A 94 10.97 65.79 -8.45
CA THR A 94 10.85 67.12 -9.08
C THR A 94 10.66 68.27 -8.10
N ASN A 95 10.26 67.98 -6.85
CA ASN A 95 10.13 68.94 -5.76
C ASN A 95 11.38 69.04 -4.88
N ASN A 96 12.54 68.54 -5.34
CA ASN A 96 13.81 68.50 -4.61
C ASN A 96 13.74 67.72 -3.28
N VAL A 97 12.85 66.73 -3.19
CA VAL A 97 12.77 65.85 -2.02
C VAL A 97 13.68 64.65 -2.28
N LEU A 98 14.71 64.50 -1.43
CA LEU A 98 15.58 63.33 -1.44
C LEU A 98 14.92 62.22 -0.63
N THR A 99 14.62 61.10 -1.30
CA THR A 99 14.10 59.89 -0.68
C THR A 99 15.17 58.80 -0.74
N ALA A 100 15.44 58.20 0.41
CA ALA A 100 16.38 57.07 0.55
C ALA A 100 15.61 55.88 1.11
N THR A 101 15.39 54.86 0.27
CA THR A 101 14.60 53.68 0.64
C THR A 101 15.44 52.41 0.57
N ALA A 102 15.43 51.64 1.65
CA ALA A 102 15.94 50.28 1.66
C ALA A 102 14.80 49.35 2.10
N ALA A 103 14.43 48.41 1.25
CA ALA A 103 13.40 47.43 1.53
C ALA A 103 14.04 46.04 1.68
N ILE A 104 13.53 45.27 2.64
CA ILE A 104 13.88 43.86 2.86
C ILE A 104 12.60 43.07 3.09
N ASP A 105 12.54 41.85 2.57
CA ASP A 105 11.40 40.98 2.79
C ASP A 105 11.39 40.47 4.23
N SER A 106 10.36 40.85 4.99
CA SER A 106 10.19 40.40 6.37
C SER A 106 9.90 38.90 6.46
N MET A 107 9.37 38.26 5.42
CA MET A 107 9.09 36.83 5.41
C MET A 107 10.37 35.98 5.29
N GLU A 108 11.43 36.51 4.68
CA GLU A 108 12.77 35.90 4.69
C GLU A 108 13.42 35.97 6.09
N ILE A 109 13.09 37.00 6.87
CA ILE A 109 13.57 37.18 8.25
C ILE A 109 12.89 36.18 9.19
N TYR A 110 11.60 35.90 8.98
CA TYR A 110 10.77 35.02 9.82
C TYR A 110 10.43 33.71 9.10
N LEU A 111 11.43 32.84 8.88
CA LEU A 111 11.19 31.53 8.30
C LEU A 111 10.40 30.64 9.28
N THR A 112 9.18 30.24 8.90
CA THR A 112 8.41 29.19 9.58
C THR A 112 9.04 27.83 9.25
N LEU A 113 9.52 27.11 10.28
CA LEU A 113 10.09 25.78 10.08
C LEU A 113 8.96 24.74 10.01
N LYS A 114 8.78 24.11 8.84
CA LYS A 114 7.87 22.97 8.66
C LYS A 114 8.69 21.68 8.61
N ASP A 115 8.42 20.76 9.53
CA ASP A 115 9.05 19.45 9.55
C ASP A 115 8.04 18.36 9.18
N ARG A 116 8.47 17.39 8.37
CA ARG A 116 7.62 16.27 7.92
C ARG A 116 8.20 14.97 8.47
N TYR A 117 7.52 14.42 9.47
CA TYR A 117 7.87 13.12 10.03
C TYR A 117 7.04 12.03 9.34
N ARG A 118 7.72 10.98 8.85
CA ARG A 118 7.08 9.76 8.32
C ARG A 118 7.27 8.66 9.36
N GLU A 119 6.17 8.20 9.96
CA GLU A 119 6.18 6.99 10.77
C GLU A 119 5.75 5.83 9.86
N ASP A 120 6.70 4.94 9.59
CA ASP A 120 6.43 3.66 8.96
C ASP A 120 5.87 2.72 10.04
N THR A 121 4.58 2.87 10.34
CA THR A 121 3.91 1.94 11.26
C THR A 121 3.58 0.67 10.47
N SER A 122 4.45 -0.32 10.57
CA SER A 122 4.13 -1.70 10.15
C SER A 122 3.09 -2.27 11.11
N ILE A 123 1.83 -1.88 10.94
CA ILE A 123 0.72 -2.60 11.58
C ILE A 123 0.68 -3.95 10.87
N HIS A 124 1.34 -4.96 11.46
CA HIS A 124 1.16 -6.34 11.08
C HIS A 124 -0.28 -6.71 11.43
N ARG A 125 -1.20 -6.36 10.54
CA ARG A 125 -2.55 -6.91 10.56
C ARG A 125 -2.37 -8.33 10.05
N GLU A 126 -2.12 -9.24 10.97
CA GLU A 126 -2.29 -10.66 10.72
C GLU A 126 -3.77 -10.85 10.36
N VAL A 127 -4.09 -10.71 9.08
CA VAL A 127 -5.35 -11.17 8.54
C VAL A 127 -5.24 -12.68 8.55
N VAL A 128 -5.49 -13.27 9.72
CA VAL A 128 -5.67 -14.71 9.86
C VAL A 128 -6.97 -15.00 9.11
N THR A 129 -6.85 -15.25 7.81
CA THR A 129 -7.92 -15.90 7.05
C THR A 129 -8.06 -17.28 7.65
N GLN A 130 -8.97 -17.41 8.62
CA GLN A 130 -9.38 -18.70 9.13
C GLN A 130 -10.06 -19.41 7.96
N VAL A 131 -9.30 -20.29 7.27
CA VAL A 131 -9.86 -21.20 6.28
C VAL A 131 -10.77 -22.12 7.07
N VAL A 132 -12.06 -21.79 7.14
CA VAL A 132 -13.05 -22.68 7.73
C VAL A 132 -13.10 -23.90 6.83
N GLU A 133 -12.52 -24.99 7.29
CA GLU A 133 -12.54 -26.29 6.62
C GLU A 133 -13.97 -26.84 6.70
N VAL A 134 -14.81 -26.36 5.78
CA VAL A 134 -16.27 -26.58 5.78
C VAL A 134 -16.69 -27.99 5.37
N ASN A 135 -15.76 -28.86 4.99
CA ASN A 135 -16.08 -30.16 4.42
C ASN A 135 -15.54 -31.32 5.26
N HIS A 136 -16.12 -31.51 6.45
CA HIS A 136 -15.96 -32.75 7.20
C HIS A 136 -17.09 -33.72 6.80
N LEU A 137 -16.73 -34.94 6.40
CA LEU A 137 -17.72 -35.99 6.22
C LEU A 137 -18.37 -36.26 7.57
N THR A 138 -19.70 -36.17 7.64
CA THR A 138 -20.40 -36.50 8.88
C THR A 138 -20.17 -37.98 9.20
N TRP A 139 -20.19 -38.33 10.49
CA TRP A 139 -20.06 -39.73 10.91
C TRP A 139 -21.12 -40.61 10.21
N TRP A 140 -22.31 -40.06 9.98
CA TRP A 140 -23.39 -40.73 9.25
C TRP A 140 -23.05 -40.97 7.78
N GLN A 141 -22.49 -39.97 7.07
CA GLN A 141 -22.01 -40.17 5.69
C GLN A 141 -20.92 -41.23 5.63
N THR A 142 -19.98 -41.21 6.58
CA THR A 142 -18.91 -42.20 6.68
C THR A 142 -19.46 -43.61 6.89
N LEU A 143 -20.49 -43.76 7.72
CA LEU A 143 -21.15 -45.04 7.97
C LEU A 143 -21.78 -45.62 6.70
N TRP A 144 -22.54 -44.81 5.95
CA TRP A 144 -23.18 -45.24 4.70
C TRP A 144 -22.17 -45.61 3.61
N ILE A 145 -21.07 -44.86 3.51
CA ILE A 145 -19.98 -45.17 2.56
C ILE A 145 -19.34 -46.53 2.92
N ARG A 146 -19.04 -46.78 4.20
CA ARG A 146 -18.45 -48.06 4.63
C ARG A 146 -19.41 -49.24 4.47
N LEU A 147 -20.70 -49.05 4.74
CA LEU A 147 -21.71 -50.09 4.50
C LEU A 147 -21.82 -50.44 3.01
N GLY A 148 -21.81 -49.44 2.14
CA GLY A 148 -21.77 -49.65 0.69
C GLY A 148 -20.54 -50.46 0.24
N GLN A 149 -19.36 -50.13 0.75
CA GLN A 149 -18.12 -50.86 0.44
C GLN A 149 -18.16 -52.33 0.90
N ILE A 150 -18.74 -52.61 2.07
CA ILE A 150 -18.86 -53.99 2.56
C ILE A 150 -19.81 -54.81 1.68
N LEU A 151 -20.94 -54.21 1.29
CA LEU A 151 -21.94 -54.86 0.43
C LEU A 151 -21.39 -55.17 -0.97
N THR A 152 -20.60 -54.27 -1.56
CA THR A 152 -20.00 -54.51 -2.88
C THR A 152 -18.99 -55.66 -2.84
N VAL A 153 -18.12 -55.71 -1.82
CA VAL A 153 -17.17 -56.82 -1.64
C VAL A 153 -17.89 -58.15 -1.46
N ALA A 154 -18.93 -58.19 -0.63
CA ALA A 154 -19.73 -59.39 -0.44
C ALA A 154 -20.42 -59.85 -1.75
N GLY A 155 -20.96 -58.90 -2.52
CA GLY A 155 -21.58 -59.19 -3.82
C GLY A 155 -20.60 -59.79 -4.83
N VAL A 156 -19.38 -59.25 -4.92
CA VAL A 156 -18.32 -59.77 -5.80
C VAL A 156 -17.88 -61.16 -5.36
N ALA A 157 -17.70 -61.41 -4.05
CA ALA A 157 -17.30 -62.70 -3.53
C ALA A 157 -18.35 -63.79 -3.82
N VAL A 158 -19.64 -63.50 -3.59
CA VAL A 158 -20.73 -64.44 -3.86
C VAL A 158 -20.89 -64.69 -5.37
N GLY A 159 -20.81 -63.63 -6.19
CA GLY A 159 -20.86 -63.74 -7.65
C GLY A 159 -19.70 -64.58 -8.21
N GLY A 160 -18.49 -64.33 -7.72
CA GLY A 160 -17.28 -65.10 -8.06
C GLY A 160 -17.39 -66.57 -7.64
N PHE A 161 -17.85 -66.85 -6.41
CA PHE A 161 -18.04 -68.23 -5.93
C PHE A 161 -19.09 -68.99 -6.76
N ARG A 162 -20.20 -68.34 -7.12
CA ARG A 162 -21.24 -68.93 -7.97
C ARG A 162 -20.73 -69.20 -9.39
N LEU A 163 -19.93 -68.30 -9.97
CA LEU A 163 -19.26 -68.53 -11.26
C LEU A 163 -18.26 -69.69 -11.18
N PHE A 164 -17.40 -69.72 -10.17
CA PHE A 164 -16.44 -70.81 -9.95
C PHE A 164 -17.14 -72.17 -9.84
N LYS A 165 -18.24 -72.23 -9.07
CA LYS A 165 -19.02 -73.45 -8.91
C LYS A 165 -19.71 -73.90 -10.21
N LEU A 166 -20.05 -72.97 -11.10
CA LEU A 166 -20.64 -73.30 -12.41
C LEU A 166 -19.58 -73.78 -13.40
N VAL A 167 -18.41 -73.14 -13.45
CA VAL A 167 -17.28 -73.54 -14.31
C VAL A 167 -16.76 -74.93 -13.93
N LYS A 168 -16.71 -75.27 -12.64
CA LYS A 168 -16.31 -76.60 -12.18
C LYS A 168 -17.35 -77.70 -12.47
N ARG A 169 -18.58 -77.34 -12.82
CA ARG A 169 -19.70 -78.28 -13.05
C ARG A 169 -20.00 -78.53 -14.53
N THR A 170 -19.43 -77.73 -15.42
CA THR A 170 -19.26 -77.99 -16.85
C THR A 170 -17.97 -78.74 -17.11
#